data_AF-A0A1G9QPC2-F1
#
_entry.id   AF-A0A1G9QPC2-F1
#
_cell.length_a   1.000
_cell.length_b   1.000
_cell.length_c   1.000
_cell.angle_alpha   90.00
_cell.angle_beta   90.00
_cell.angle_gamma   90.00
#
_symmetry.space_group_name_H-M   'P 1'
#
loop_
_entity.id
_entity.type
_entity.pdbx_description
1 polymer ?
#
loop_
_entity_poly.entity_id
_entity_poly.type
_entity_poly.pdbx_seq_one_letter_code
_entity_poly.pdbx_strand_id
1 'polypeptide(L)'
;MERTTDRNVHDDLMRNRIAFGLEYRVSKDWVVDWSRQSLTFTSEQPVQGAAQTLAAALGIVLEEKHHDQYGISFHARGPNGESIGIMNTDSQRALYNLMIDHLPAEQREALINSIPREPTRVAVHATSRADSIIDTLTSAGFTLTSRDPHPSADVQEADAAWQRLLPELRSQGWTIEITGFAAPIQLEGTLPSGDRFYYRCRWDTCSLDIGGDDPAALANWTREQTVEGEYAASYLHPDKAVRILLDLYAEWLQQPSAD
;
A
#
# COMPACT_ATOMS: atom_id res chain seq x y z
N MET A 1 -42.96 -3.69 -19.11
CA MET A 1 -42.10 -4.84 -19.47
C MET A 1 -40.67 -4.32 -19.46
N GLU A 2 -40.14 -4.17 -18.25
CA GLU A 2 -38.84 -3.57 -17.97
C GLU A 2 -37.75 -4.59 -18.29
N ARG A 3 -36.78 -4.17 -19.10
CA ARG A 3 -35.48 -4.83 -19.20
C ARG A 3 -34.54 -4.10 -18.24
N THR A 4 -34.37 -4.65 -17.05
CA THR A 4 -33.30 -4.24 -16.14
C THR A 4 -31.98 -4.78 -16.68
N THR A 5 -31.05 -3.85 -16.81
CA THR A 5 -29.68 -3.99 -17.30
C THR A 5 -28.84 -4.89 -16.39
N ASP A 6 -28.51 -6.06 -16.91
CA ASP A 6 -27.52 -7.00 -16.36
C ASP A 6 -26.11 -6.57 -16.84
N ARG A 7 -25.71 -5.34 -16.52
CA ARG A 7 -24.41 -4.78 -16.88
C ARG A 7 -23.70 -4.21 -15.66
N ASN A 8 -22.54 -4.80 -15.38
CA ASN A 8 -21.37 -4.18 -14.76
C ASN A 8 -21.20 -4.16 -13.23
N VAL A 9 -21.50 -5.27 -12.54
CA VAL A 9 -20.87 -5.52 -11.22
C VAL A 9 -19.40 -5.96 -11.39
N HIS A 10 -19.05 -6.61 -12.50
CA HIS A 10 -17.70 -7.14 -12.75
C HIS A 10 -16.69 -6.06 -13.21
N ASP A 11 -17.16 -5.02 -13.91
CA ASP A 11 -16.31 -3.94 -14.40
C ASP A 11 -15.94 -2.92 -13.31
N ASP A 12 -16.80 -2.69 -12.32
CA ASP A 12 -16.54 -1.73 -11.23
C ASP A 12 -15.61 -2.30 -10.15
N LEU A 13 -15.62 -3.63 -9.94
CA LEU A 13 -14.66 -4.32 -9.06
C LEU A 13 -13.26 -4.46 -9.68
N MET A 14 -13.14 -4.44 -11.01
CA MET A 14 -11.86 -4.56 -11.72
C MET A 14 -11.17 -3.22 -11.99
N ARG A 15 -11.88 -2.10 -11.98
CA ARG A 15 -11.29 -0.76 -12.22
C ARG A 15 -10.65 -0.13 -10.98
N ASN A 16 -10.96 -0.61 -9.77
CA ASN A 16 -10.44 -0.05 -8.52
C ASN A 16 -9.56 -1.05 -7.74
N ARG A 17 -8.25 -0.96 -7.99
CA ARG A 17 -7.19 -0.96 -6.95
C ARG A 17 -6.91 -2.20 -6.09
N ILE A 18 -7.61 -3.32 -6.22
CA ILE A 18 -7.32 -4.50 -5.36
C ILE A 18 -6.06 -5.29 -5.82
N ALA A 19 -5.54 -5.03 -7.03
CA ALA A 19 -4.31 -5.68 -7.50
C ALA A 19 -2.99 -5.11 -6.92
N PHE A 20 -3.00 -3.95 -6.26
CA PHE A 20 -1.75 -3.25 -5.86
C PHE A 20 -1.63 -2.89 -4.38
N GLY A 21 -2.62 -3.24 -3.55
CA GLY A 21 -2.58 -2.97 -2.11
C GLY A 21 -1.79 -3.99 -1.26
N LEU A 22 -1.13 -4.98 -1.88
CA LEU A 22 -0.70 -6.20 -1.19
C LEU A 22 0.80 -6.39 -0.97
N GLU A 23 1.65 -5.66 -1.68
CA GLU A 23 3.10 -5.70 -1.40
C GLU A 23 3.51 -4.90 -0.17
N TYR A 24 2.61 -4.10 0.40
CA TYR A 24 3.00 -3.20 1.46
C TYR A 24 3.08 -3.88 2.83
N ARG A 25 2.63 -5.12 3.03
CA ARG A 25 2.58 -5.71 4.39
C ARG A 25 3.85 -6.48 4.81
N VAL A 26 5.05 -5.93 4.67
CA VAL A 26 6.25 -6.50 5.34
C VAL A 26 7.29 -5.43 5.69
N SER A 27 7.61 -5.32 6.99
CA SER A 27 8.66 -4.50 7.63
C SER A 27 8.39 -3.00 7.81
N LYS A 28 8.62 -2.51 9.04
CA LYS A 28 8.59 -1.09 9.47
C LYS A 28 9.60 -0.20 8.74
N ASP A 29 10.46 -0.76 7.89
CA ASP A 29 11.59 -0.06 7.26
C ASP A 29 11.36 0.25 5.77
N TRP A 30 10.12 0.11 5.30
CA TRP A 30 9.73 0.36 3.91
C TRP A 30 9.08 1.73 3.78
N VAL A 31 9.87 2.71 3.33
CA VAL A 31 9.34 3.98 2.84
C VAL A 31 8.55 3.68 1.58
N VAL A 32 7.26 4.02 1.59
CA VAL A 32 6.42 3.95 0.39
C VAL A 32 6.91 5.00 -0.59
N ASP A 33 7.67 4.55 -1.58
CA ASP A 33 8.11 5.37 -2.70
C ASP A 33 7.09 5.19 -3.81
N TRP A 34 6.19 6.15 -3.95
CA TRP A 34 5.15 6.07 -4.96
C TRP A 34 5.68 6.27 -6.39
N SER A 35 6.96 6.63 -6.56
CA SER A 35 7.59 6.89 -7.87
C SER A 35 7.84 5.62 -8.71
N ARG A 36 7.72 4.42 -8.13
CA ARG A 36 8.19 3.16 -8.74
C ARG A 36 7.20 2.58 -9.75
N GLN A 37 7.71 2.07 -10.87
CA GLN A 37 6.91 1.20 -11.75
C GLN A 37 6.79 -0.18 -11.10
N SER A 38 5.60 -0.78 -11.19
CA SER A 38 5.38 -2.17 -10.83
C SER A 38 5.41 -3.03 -12.08
N LEU A 39 6.20 -4.10 -12.04
CA LEU A 39 6.31 -5.09 -13.11
C LEU A 39 5.89 -6.44 -12.54
N THR A 40 4.87 -7.05 -13.14
CA THR A 40 4.47 -8.42 -12.78
C THR A 40 4.86 -9.37 -13.89
N PHE A 41 5.58 -10.42 -13.52
CA PHE A 41 5.97 -11.51 -14.39
C PHE A 41 5.36 -12.83 -13.91
N THR A 42 5.23 -13.78 -14.83
CA THR A 42 4.96 -15.17 -14.53
C THR A 42 6.10 -16.08 -14.97
N SER A 43 6.24 -17.22 -14.28
CA SER A 43 7.19 -18.27 -14.63
C SER A 43 6.54 -19.64 -14.49
N GLU A 44 6.76 -20.51 -15.49
CA GLU A 44 6.40 -21.93 -15.45
C GLU A 44 7.26 -22.72 -14.45
N GLN A 45 8.32 -22.11 -13.92
CA GLN A 45 9.16 -22.74 -12.91
C GLN A 45 8.45 -22.79 -11.56
N PRO A 46 8.66 -23.84 -10.75
CA PRO A 46 8.30 -23.83 -9.34
C PRO A 46 8.94 -22.63 -8.61
N VAL A 47 8.31 -22.16 -7.53
CA VAL A 47 8.70 -20.92 -6.83
C VAL A 47 10.18 -20.82 -6.48
N GLN A 48 10.79 -21.92 -6.02
CA GLN A 48 12.22 -21.97 -5.69
C GLN A 48 13.11 -21.89 -6.94
N GLY A 49 12.71 -22.52 -8.04
CA GLY A 49 13.42 -22.42 -9.33
C GLY A 49 13.32 -21.00 -9.89
N ALA A 50 12.12 -20.41 -9.86
CA ALA A 50 11.90 -19.02 -10.25
C ALA A 50 12.74 -18.06 -9.40
N ALA A 51 12.82 -18.28 -8.08
CA ALA A 51 13.66 -17.50 -7.18
C ALA A 51 15.15 -17.59 -7.53
N GLN A 52 15.66 -18.80 -7.77
CA GLN A 52 17.06 -19.00 -8.17
C GLN A 52 17.38 -18.33 -9.51
N THR A 53 16.51 -18.51 -10.51
CA THR A 53 16.67 -17.90 -11.83
C THR A 53 16.64 -16.37 -11.74
N LEU A 54 15.69 -15.81 -10.98
CA LEU A 54 15.60 -14.38 -10.73
C LEU A 54 16.86 -13.83 -10.04
N ALA A 55 17.29 -14.48 -8.96
CA ALA A 55 18.47 -14.08 -8.20
C ALA A 55 19.71 -14.05 -9.07
N ALA A 56 19.91 -15.09 -9.90
CA ALA A 56 21.00 -15.17 -10.86
C ALA A 56 20.90 -14.09 -11.95
N ALA A 57 19.71 -13.88 -12.52
CA ALA A 57 19.50 -12.93 -13.61
C ALA A 57 19.73 -11.47 -13.18
N LEU A 58 19.30 -11.11 -11.97
CA LEU A 58 19.45 -9.75 -11.45
C LEU A 58 20.71 -9.53 -10.61
N GLY A 59 21.47 -10.59 -10.32
CA GLY A 59 22.66 -10.51 -9.46
C GLY A 59 22.34 -10.10 -8.02
N ILE A 60 21.21 -10.58 -7.49
CA ILE A 60 20.71 -10.24 -6.15
C ILE A 60 20.68 -11.45 -5.24
N VAL A 61 20.65 -11.21 -3.93
CA VAL A 61 20.39 -12.24 -2.92
C VAL A 61 18.96 -12.09 -2.43
N LEU A 62 18.18 -13.16 -2.59
CA LEU A 62 16.82 -13.23 -2.06
C LEU A 62 16.83 -13.77 -0.63
N GLU A 63 16.10 -13.12 0.26
CA GLU A 63 15.77 -13.60 1.59
C GLU A 63 14.51 -14.48 1.50
N GLU A 64 14.63 -15.74 1.90
CA GLU A 64 13.48 -16.65 2.01
C GLU A 64 12.74 -16.40 3.33
N LYS A 65 11.43 -16.17 3.25
CA LYS A 65 10.55 -16.00 4.40
C LYS A 65 9.46 -17.05 4.39
N HIS A 66 9.33 -17.73 5.52
CA HIS A 66 8.28 -18.70 5.77
C HIS A 66 7.15 -18.04 6.54
N HIS A 67 5.94 -18.20 6.02
CA HIS A 67 4.72 -17.68 6.63
C HIS A 67 3.77 -18.83 6.91
N ASP A 68 3.30 -18.93 8.14
CA ASP A 68 2.40 -20.01 8.58
C ASP A 68 1.10 -20.04 7.77
N GLN A 69 0.65 -18.87 7.29
CA GLN A 69 -0.64 -18.71 6.64
C GLN A 69 -0.56 -18.77 5.10
N TYR A 70 0.58 -18.43 4.51
CA TYR A 70 0.71 -18.28 3.06
C TYR A 70 2.01 -18.89 2.52
N GLY A 71 2.70 -19.77 3.24
CA GLY A 71 3.83 -20.52 2.69
C GLY A 71 5.10 -19.68 2.49
N ILE A 72 5.84 -19.96 1.42
CA ILE A 72 7.18 -19.39 1.20
C ILE A 72 7.09 -18.16 0.29
N SER A 73 7.76 -17.08 0.68
CA SER A 73 7.97 -15.90 -0.14
C SER A 73 9.45 -15.54 -0.19
N PHE A 74 9.89 -14.94 -1.29
CA PHE A 74 11.26 -14.46 -1.44
C PHE A 74 11.26 -12.95 -1.60
N HIS A 75 12.15 -12.27 -0.88
CA HIS A 75 12.25 -10.81 -0.88
C HIS A 75 13.69 -10.38 -1.11
N ALA A 76 13.91 -9.36 -1.92
CA ALA A 76 15.20 -8.69 -1.99
C ALA A 76 15.04 -7.19 -2.10
N ARG A 77 16.06 -6.48 -1.60
CA ARG A 77 16.33 -5.11 -2.00
C ARG A 77 17.45 -5.13 -3.03
N GLY A 78 17.14 -4.61 -4.22
CA GLY A 78 18.14 -4.38 -5.24
C GLY A 78 19.14 -3.30 -4.80
N PRO A 79 20.34 -3.28 -5.41
CA PRO A 79 21.39 -2.31 -5.07
C PRO A 79 20.98 -0.85 -5.33
N ASN A 80 19.95 -0.61 -6.15
CA ASN A 80 19.42 0.74 -6.41
C ASN A 80 18.09 0.98 -5.67
N GLY A 81 17.83 0.21 -4.61
CA GLY A 81 16.63 0.33 -3.81
C GLY A 81 15.39 -0.33 -4.42
N GLU A 82 15.53 -1.11 -5.51
CA GLU A 82 14.42 -1.89 -6.07
C GLU A 82 13.86 -2.86 -5.02
N SER A 83 12.55 -3.09 -5.06
CA SER A 83 11.92 -4.14 -4.27
C SER A 83 11.54 -5.30 -5.18
N ILE A 84 11.83 -6.51 -4.73
CA ILE A 84 11.49 -7.69 -5.50
C ILE A 84 10.84 -8.71 -4.59
N GLY A 85 9.61 -9.08 -4.92
CA GLY A 85 8.80 -10.09 -4.24
C GLY A 85 8.50 -11.27 -5.16
N ILE A 86 8.70 -12.48 -4.66
CA ILE A 86 8.20 -13.70 -5.31
C ILE A 86 7.27 -14.41 -4.34
N MET A 87 6.09 -14.78 -4.82
CA MET A 87 5.14 -15.61 -4.09
C MET A 87 4.57 -16.66 -5.03
N ASN A 88 4.28 -17.84 -4.49
CA ASN A 88 3.55 -18.85 -5.24
C ASN A 88 2.05 -18.52 -5.26
N THR A 89 1.30 -19.18 -6.14
CA THR A 89 -0.14 -18.98 -6.30
C THR A 89 -0.93 -19.24 -5.02
N ASP A 90 -0.55 -20.26 -4.24
CA ASP A 90 -1.24 -20.61 -3.00
C ASP A 90 -0.99 -19.56 -1.91
N SER A 91 0.22 -19.01 -1.84
CA SER A 91 0.59 -17.86 -1.02
C SER A 91 -0.25 -16.65 -1.37
N GLN A 92 -0.38 -16.37 -2.67
CA GLN A 92 -1.18 -15.26 -3.14
C GLN A 92 -2.66 -15.48 -2.80
N ARG A 93 -3.23 -16.66 -3.05
CA ARG A 93 -4.61 -17.01 -2.68
C ARG A 93 -4.87 -16.84 -1.18
N ALA A 94 -3.97 -17.35 -0.34
CA ALA A 94 -4.08 -17.22 1.11
C ALA A 94 -3.99 -15.75 1.57
N LEU A 95 -3.16 -14.95 0.91
CA LEU A 95 -3.06 -13.52 1.16
C LEU A 95 -4.35 -12.77 0.74
N TYR A 96 -4.92 -13.12 -0.41
CA TYR A 96 -6.22 -12.60 -0.86
C TYR A 96 -7.33 -12.97 0.13
N ASN A 97 -7.35 -14.21 0.65
CA ASN A 97 -8.33 -14.65 1.65
C ASN A 97 -8.36 -13.75 2.88
N LEU A 98 -7.19 -13.36 3.38
CA LEU A 98 -7.08 -12.49 4.55
C LEU A 98 -7.63 -11.09 4.29
N MET A 99 -7.54 -10.59 3.05
CA MET A 99 -8.05 -9.26 2.71
C MET A 99 -9.55 -9.22 2.53
N ILE A 100 -10.11 -10.27 1.93
CA ILE A 100 -11.51 -10.33 1.56
C ILE A 100 -12.38 -10.95 2.63
N ASP A 101 -11.86 -11.15 3.84
CA ASP A 101 -12.59 -11.84 4.92
C ASP A 101 -13.91 -11.15 5.28
N HIS A 102 -14.03 -9.85 4.97
CA HIS A 102 -15.25 -9.06 5.11
C HIS A 102 -16.31 -9.31 4.01
N LEU A 103 -15.98 -9.99 2.91
CA LEU A 103 -16.93 -10.31 1.85
C LEU A 103 -17.77 -11.55 2.22
N PRO A 104 -19.03 -11.64 1.72
CA PRO A 104 -19.83 -12.85 1.82
C PRO A 104 -19.10 -14.08 1.27
N ALA A 105 -19.31 -15.25 1.89
CA ALA A 105 -18.57 -16.47 1.58
C ALA A 105 -18.57 -16.83 0.08
N GLU A 106 -19.71 -16.67 -0.60
CA GLU A 106 -19.85 -16.94 -2.04
C GLU A 106 -19.01 -15.99 -2.91
N GLN A 107 -18.91 -14.71 -2.54
CA GLN A 107 -18.07 -13.74 -3.25
C GLN A 107 -16.59 -13.99 -3.00
N ARG A 108 -16.22 -14.38 -1.77
CA ARG A 108 -14.85 -14.81 -1.46
C ARG A 108 -14.45 -16.01 -2.29
N GLU A 109 -15.28 -17.04 -2.31
CA GLU A 109 -15.01 -18.28 -3.05
C GLU A 109 -14.92 -18.03 -4.56
N ALA A 110 -15.79 -17.20 -5.13
CA ALA A 110 -15.70 -16.79 -6.53
C ALA A 110 -14.40 -16.05 -6.85
N LEU A 111 -13.96 -15.13 -5.97
CA LEU A 111 -12.71 -14.39 -6.16
C LEU A 111 -11.47 -15.27 -5.98
N ILE A 112 -11.48 -16.20 -5.03
CA ILE A 112 -10.40 -17.16 -4.82
C ILE A 112 -10.26 -18.07 -6.04
N ASN A 113 -11.39 -18.56 -6.55
CA ASN A 113 -11.41 -19.48 -7.67
C ASN A 113 -11.08 -18.83 -9.00
N SER A 114 -11.18 -17.49 -9.12
CA SER A 114 -10.72 -16.76 -10.29
C SER A 114 -9.20 -16.58 -10.35
N ILE A 115 -8.48 -16.80 -9.25
CA ILE A 115 -7.01 -16.77 -9.23
C ILE A 115 -6.49 -18.03 -9.96
N PRO A 116 -5.83 -17.92 -11.12
CA PRO A 116 -5.36 -19.06 -11.89
C PRO A 116 -4.41 -19.94 -11.05
N ARG A 117 -4.46 -21.27 -11.22
CA ARG A 117 -3.69 -22.21 -10.39
C ARG A 117 -2.18 -22.25 -10.69
N GLU A 118 -1.73 -21.79 -11.86
CA GLU A 118 -0.31 -21.59 -12.24
C GLU A 118 -0.25 -20.45 -13.27
N PRO A 119 0.84 -19.64 -13.38
CA PRO A 119 2.24 -19.87 -12.98
C PRO A 119 2.74 -19.07 -11.75
N THR A 120 3.96 -19.33 -11.28
CA THR A 120 4.65 -18.56 -10.22
C THR A 120 4.67 -17.09 -10.60
N ARG A 121 4.25 -16.20 -9.69
CA ARG A 121 4.24 -14.75 -9.92
C ARG A 121 5.43 -14.08 -9.26
N VAL A 122 6.09 -13.23 -10.03
CA VAL A 122 7.18 -12.36 -9.58
C VAL A 122 6.72 -10.93 -9.76
N ALA A 123 6.73 -10.18 -8.67
CA ALA A 123 6.48 -8.75 -8.71
C ALA A 123 7.81 -8.01 -8.44
N VAL A 124 8.11 -7.05 -9.30
CA VAL A 124 9.32 -6.23 -9.22
C VAL A 124 8.88 -4.77 -9.23
N HIS A 125 9.19 -4.05 -8.16
CA HIS A 125 9.00 -2.60 -8.09
C HIS A 125 10.33 -1.90 -8.37
N ALA A 126 10.43 -1.27 -9.54
CA ALA A 126 11.64 -0.65 -10.05
C ALA A 126 11.38 0.78 -10.53
N THR A 127 12.26 1.72 -10.17
CA THR A 127 12.12 3.15 -10.48
C THR A 127 12.69 3.51 -11.85
N SER A 128 13.97 3.22 -12.08
CA SER A 128 14.71 3.76 -13.24
C SER A 128 15.20 2.70 -14.24
N ARG A 129 15.04 1.41 -13.92
CA ARG A 129 15.59 0.29 -14.70
C ARG A 129 14.52 -0.66 -15.24
N ALA A 130 13.27 -0.23 -15.29
CA ALA A 130 12.15 -1.09 -15.66
C ALA A 130 12.38 -1.84 -16.98
N ASP A 131 12.82 -1.14 -18.03
CA ASP A 131 13.08 -1.76 -19.33
C ASP A 131 14.24 -2.78 -19.27
N SER A 132 15.34 -2.43 -18.58
CA SER A 132 16.47 -3.35 -18.38
C SER A 132 16.07 -4.61 -17.59
N ILE A 133 15.18 -4.49 -16.60
CA ILE A 133 14.65 -5.62 -15.83
C ILE A 133 13.73 -6.48 -16.70
N ILE A 134 12.85 -5.85 -17.50
CA ILE A 134 11.99 -6.57 -18.46
C ILE A 134 12.85 -7.40 -19.42
N ASP A 135 13.86 -6.79 -20.04
CA ASP A 135 14.74 -7.49 -20.99
C ASP A 135 15.48 -8.66 -20.33
N THR A 136 16.01 -8.43 -19.13
CA THR A 136 16.77 -9.44 -18.37
C THR A 136 15.90 -10.63 -17.99
N LEU A 137 14.70 -10.38 -17.45
CA LEU A 137 13.81 -11.45 -16.99
C LEU A 137 13.13 -12.17 -18.15
N THR A 138 12.78 -11.46 -19.22
CA THR A 138 12.25 -12.09 -20.43
C THR A 138 13.29 -13.03 -21.05
N SER A 139 14.56 -12.62 -21.09
CA SER A 139 15.67 -13.48 -21.54
C SER A 139 15.90 -14.69 -20.65
N ALA A 140 15.55 -14.59 -19.36
CA ALA A 140 15.61 -15.68 -18.39
C ALA A 140 14.36 -16.59 -18.40
N GLY A 141 13.42 -16.39 -19.33
CA GLY A 141 12.24 -17.23 -19.51
C GLY A 141 11.02 -16.82 -18.68
N PHE A 142 11.03 -15.64 -18.07
CA PHE A 142 9.83 -15.06 -17.45
C PHE A 142 8.95 -14.39 -18.52
N THR A 143 7.64 -14.39 -18.30
CA THR A 143 6.68 -13.69 -19.16
C THR A 143 6.15 -12.46 -18.43
N LEU A 144 6.36 -11.27 -18.99
CA LEU A 144 5.76 -10.03 -18.47
C LEU A 144 4.24 -10.10 -18.63
N THR A 145 3.49 -10.03 -17.53
CA THR A 145 2.03 -10.05 -17.52
C THR A 145 1.41 -8.69 -17.28
N SER A 146 2.06 -7.84 -16.48
CA SER A 146 1.66 -6.44 -16.33
C SER A 146 2.89 -5.56 -16.22
N ARG A 147 2.78 -4.38 -16.84
CA ARG A 147 3.63 -3.25 -16.56
C ARG A 147 2.69 -2.14 -16.16
N ASP A 148 2.59 -1.92 -14.86
CA ASP A 148 1.79 -0.82 -14.38
C ASP A 148 2.52 0.47 -14.76
N PRO A 149 1.80 1.45 -15.33
CA PRO A 149 2.42 2.68 -15.76
C PRO A 149 3.18 3.31 -14.60
N HIS A 150 4.13 4.20 -14.93
CA HIS A 150 4.61 5.15 -13.94
C HIS A 150 3.42 5.67 -13.13
N PRO A 151 3.59 5.90 -11.82
CA PRO A 151 2.57 6.54 -11.00
C PRO A 151 1.92 7.67 -11.78
N SER A 152 0.59 7.73 -11.74
CA SER A 152 -0.15 8.80 -12.39
C SER A 152 0.42 10.16 -11.97
N ALA A 153 0.24 11.19 -12.79
CA ALA A 153 0.68 12.54 -12.45
C ALA A 153 0.25 12.92 -11.03
N ASP A 154 -0.99 12.58 -10.64
CA ASP A 154 -1.54 12.82 -9.29
C ASP A 154 -0.73 12.13 -8.18
N VAL A 155 -0.22 10.93 -8.41
CA VAL A 155 0.60 10.19 -7.44
C VAL A 155 2.00 10.80 -7.32
N GLN A 156 2.59 11.23 -8.44
CA GLN A 156 3.88 11.94 -8.43
C GLN A 156 3.77 13.30 -7.75
N GLU A 157 2.67 14.01 -8.00
CA GLU A 157 2.37 15.29 -7.36
C GLU A 157 2.18 15.11 -5.85
N ALA A 158 1.44 14.09 -5.43
CA ALA A 158 1.27 13.75 -4.02
C ALA A 158 2.62 13.38 -3.35
N ASP A 159 3.47 12.59 -4.01
CA ASP A 159 4.79 12.25 -3.47
C ASP A 159 5.66 13.50 -3.29
N ALA A 160 5.74 14.36 -4.31
CA ALA A 160 6.46 15.63 -4.24
C ALA A 160 5.90 16.55 -3.12
N ALA A 161 4.58 16.57 -2.95
CA ALA A 161 3.94 17.32 -1.87
C ALA A 161 4.32 16.76 -0.50
N TRP A 162 4.33 15.44 -0.30
CA TRP A 162 4.77 14.83 0.97
C TRP A 162 6.25 15.09 1.26
N GLN A 163 7.11 14.97 0.25
CA GLN A 163 8.55 15.27 0.37
C GLN A 163 8.81 16.71 0.82
N ARG A 164 7.94 17.65 0.44
CA ARG A 164 7.98 19.05 0.89
C ARG A 164 7.38 19.25 2.28
N LEU A 165 6.18 18.72 2.52
CA LEU A 165 5.38 18.99 3.72
C LEU A 165 5.95 18.33 4.99
N LEU A 166 6.47 17.10 4.91
CA LEU A 166 6.98 16.41 6.10
C LEU A 166 8.19 17.13 6.74
N PRO A 167 9.21 17.57 5.98
CA PRO A 167 10.27 18.42 6.54
C PRO A 167 9.76 19.73 7.14
N GLU A 168 8.77 20.38 6.51
CA GLU A 168 8.17 21.61 7.03
C GLU A 168 7.51 21.37 8.40
N LEU A 169 6.68 20.33 8.55
CA LEU A 169 6.08 19.96 9.83
C LEU A 169 7.13 19.59 10.88
N ARG A 170 8.17 18.83 10.49
CA ARG A 170 9.28 18.48 11.38
C ARG A 170 10.03 19.72 11.89
N SER A 171 10.20 20.73 11.04
CA SER A 171 10.82 22.00 11.45
C SER A 171 9.99 22.79 12.49
N GLN A 172 8.69 22.47 12.61
CA GLN A 172 7.77 23.04 13.60
C GLN A 172 7.70 22.21 14.89
N GLY A 173 8.56 21.18 15.04
CA GLY A 173 8.63 20.36 16.26
C GLY A 173 7.83 19.07 16.21
N TRP A 174 7.23 18.72 15.06
CA TRP A 174 6.57 17.43 14.90
C TRP A 174 7.59 16.31 14.70
N THR A 175 7.38 15.17 15.36
CA THR A 175 7.90 13.89 14.85
C THR A 175 6.77 13.29 14.04
N ILE A 176 6.99 13.04 12.75
CA ILE A 176 5.91 12.60 11.84
C ILE A 176 6.45 11.69 10.75
N GLU A 177 5.74 10.60 10.51
CA GLU A 177 6.00 9.62 9.46
C GLU A 177 4.69 9.22 8.78
N ILE A 178 4.76 8.90 7.49
CA ILE A 178 3.65 8.26 6.78
C ILE A 178 3.75 6.76 7.05
N THR A 179 2.71 6.17 7.64
CA THR A 179 2.70 4.76 8.09
C THR A 179 1.65 3.89 7.38
N GLY A 180 0.92 4.48 6.42
CA GLY A 180 -0.29 3.87 5.85
C GLY A 180 -0.06 2.65 4.97
N PHE A 181 -0.47 1.49 5.50
CA PHE A 181 -0.65 0.23 4.78
C PHE A 181 -2.13 -0.03 4.35
N ALA A 182 -3.09 0.62 5.02
CA ALA A 182 -4.53 0.32 4.91
C ALA A 182 -5.41 1.50 4.48
N ALA A 183 -4.85 2.71 4.42
CA ALA A 183 -5.48 3.92 3.90
C ALA A 183 -4.42 4.76 3.18
N PRO A 184 -4.76 5.50 2.11
CA PRO A 184 -3.75 6.23 1.34
C PRO A 184 -3.07 7.37 2.12
N ILE A 185 -3.68 7.83 3.22
CA ILE A 185 -3.11 8.83 4.13
C ILE A 185 -3.27 8.35 5.57
N GLN A 186 -2.13 7.98 6.16
CA GLN A 186 -2.02 7.67 7.58
C GLN A 186 -0.68 8.21 8.07
N LEU A 187 -0.73 9.03 9.12
CA LEU A 187 0.42 9.69 9.72
C LEU A 187 0.48 9.36 11.20
N GLU A 188 1.68 9.12 11.70
CA GLU A 188 1.93 8.84 13.11
C GLU A 188 3.16 9.59 13.60
N GLY A 189 3.20 9.83 14.92
CA GLY A 189 4.39 10.31 15.60
C GLY A 189 4.06 11.07 16.88
N THR A 190 4.73 12.21 17.10
CA THR A 190 4.54 13.07 18.27
C THR A 190 4.29 14.52 17.85
N LEU A 191 3.33 15.16 18.50
CA LEU A 191 3.06 16.58 18.40
C LEU A 191 4.22 17.40 19.00
N PRO A 192 4.31 18.71 18.71
CA PRO A 192 5.28 19.60 19.36
C PRO A 192 5.18 19.64 20.90
N SER A 193 4.02 19.31 21.48
CA SER A 193 3.83 19.15 22.92
C SER A 193 4.51 17.91 23.50
N GLY A 194 4.87 16.94 22.65
CA GLY A 194 5.38 15.62 23.03
C GLY A 194 4.31 14.52 23.04
N ASP A 195 3.02 14.87 22.94
CA ASP A 195 1.94 13.87 22.89
C ASP A 195 2.00 13.04 21.61
N ARG A 196 1.75 11.74 21.73
CA ARG A 196 1.65 10.86 20.56
C ARG A 196 0.36 11.13 19.82
N PHE A 197 0.40 11.03 18.49
CA PHE A 197 -0.81 11.15 17.67
C PHE A 197 -0.88 10.07 16.60
N TYR A 198 -2.10 9.83 16.15
CA TYR A 198 -2.45 9.03 15.00
C TYR A 198 -3.44 9.83 14.14
N TYR A 199 -3.14 9.98 12.85
CA TYR A 199 -3.99 10.68 11.91
C TYR A 199 -4.28 9.79 10.71
N ARG A 200 -5.55 9.68 10.31
CA ARG A 200 -5.94 8.86 9.16
C ARG A 200 -7.06 9.53 8.37
N CYS A 201 -6.91 9.56 7.05
CA CYS A 201 -8.03 9.85 6.15
C CYS A 201 -8.50 8.56 5.46
N ARG A 202 -9.75 8.18 5.69
CA ARG A 202 -10.37 6.96 5.16
C ARG A 202 -11.84 7.22 4.85
N TRP A 203 -12.32 6.62 3.75
CA TRP A 203 -13.65 6.89 3.21
C TRP A 203 -13.82 8.39 2.98
N ASP A 204 -14.81 9.00 3.59
CA ASP A 204 -15.16 10.42 3.54
C ASP A 204 -14.67 11.17 4.79
N THR A 205 -13.85 10.58 5.67
CA THR A 205 -13.50 11.19 6.95
C THR A 205 -11.99 11.19 7.21
N CYS A 206 -11.48 12.29 7.76
CA CYS A 206 -10.15 12.38 8.37
C CYS A 206 -10.28 12.47 9.89
N SER A 207 -9.61 11.58 10.62
CA SER A 207 -9.58 11.57 12.09
C SER A 207 -8.19 11.94 12.61
N LEU A 208 -8.15 12.70 13.70
CA LEU A 208 -6.97 12.94 14.51
C LEU A 208 -7.22 12.43 15.93
N ASP A 209 -6.36 11.52 16.34
CA ASP A 209 -6.38 10.84 17.63
C ASP A 209 -5.10 11.21 18.40
N ILE A 210 -5.22 11.70 19.63
CA ILE A 210 -4.11 12.24 20.42
C ILE A 210 -4.07 11.62 21.82
N GLY A 211 -2.86 11.27 22.27
CA GLY A 211 -2.59 10.74 23.60
C GLY A 211 -2.98 9.27 23.78
N GLY A 212 -2.93 8.81 25.03
CA GLY A 212 -3.15 7.40 25.39
C GLY A 212 -1.95 6.50 25.10
N ASP A 213 -2.07 5.22 25.46
CA ASP A 213 -1.00 4.22 25.27
C ASP A 213 -0.76 3.92 23.78
N ASP A 214 -1.85 3.92 23.01
CA ASP A 214 -1.85 3.74 21.57
C ASP A 214 -2.94 4.67 20.97
N PRO A 215 -2.56 5.82 20.40
CA PRO A 215 -3.55 6.75 19.84
C PRO A 215 -4.45 6.11 18.76
N ALA A 216 -3.99 5.07 18.06
CA ALA A 216 -4.81 4.40 17.05
C ALA A 216 -5.95 3.55 17.65
N ALA A 217 -5.87 3.20 18.93
CA ALA A 217 -6.82 2.29 19.60
C ALA A 217 -7.47 2.88 20.86
N LEU A 218 -6.72 3.68 21.62
CA LEU A 218 -7.06 4.16 22.97
C LEU A 218 -6.65 5.63 23.15
N ALA A 219 -7.04 6.48 22.22
CA ALA A 219 -6.75 7.91 22.31
C ALA A 219 -7.44 8.55 23.52
N ASN A 220 -6.77 9.50 24.16
CA ASN A 220 -7.40 10.35 25.17
C ASN A 220 -8.33 11.39 24.51
N TRP A 221 -8.05 11.73 23.25
CA TRP A 221 -8.79 12.70 22.48
C TRP A 221 -8.93 12.25 21.03
N THR A 222 -10.12 12.44 20.47
CA THR A 222 -10.43 12.14 19.07
C THR A 222 -11.31 13.24 18.49
N ARG A 223 -10.96 13.71 17.29
CA ARG A 223 -11.85 14.49 16.43
C ARG A 223 -11.77 14.02 14.99
N GLU A 224 -12.87 14.25 14.28
CA GLU A 224 -13.05 13.84 12.90
C GLU A 224 -13.57 15.02 12.09
N GLN A 225 -13.14 15.09 10.83
CA GLN A 225 -13.65 16.01 9.84
C GLN A 225 -14.10 15.24 8.60
N THR A 226 -15.36 15.38 8.25
CA THR A 226 -15.93 14.83 7.01
C THR A 226 -15.55 15.70 5.81
N VAL A 227 -15.18 15.03 4.73
CA VAL A 227 -14.86 15.58 3.41
C VAL A 227 -15.98 15.18 2.47
N GLU A 228 -16.56 16.16 1.77
CA GLU A 228 -17.66 15.91 0.84
C GLU A 228 -17.25 14.95 -0.30
N GLY A 229 -18.06 13.90 -0.49
CA GLY A 229 -17.90 12.88 -1.54
C GLY A 229 -17.57 11.50 -0.97
N GLU A 230 -18.20 10.46 -1.54
CA GLU A 230 -17.89 9.07 -1.17
C GLU A 230 -16.40 8.82 -1.46
N TYR A 231 -15.67 8.33 -0.45
CA TYR A 231 -14.21 8.12 -0.49
C TYR A 231 -13.34 9.37 -0.62
N ALA A 232 -13.88 10.60 -0.60
CA ALA A 232 -13.11 11.80 -0.89
C ALA A 232 -11.91 12.01 0.06
N ALA A 233 -12.01 11.58 1.31
CA ALA A 233 -10.90 11.66 2.27
C ALA A 233 -9.74 10.69 1.91
N SER A 234 -10.06 9.53 1.34
CA SER A 234 -9.07 8.51 0.99
C SER A 234 -8.13 8.95 -0.13
N TYR A 235 -8.50 9.94 -0.93
CA TYR A 235 -7.74 10.39 -2.10
C TYR A 235 -7.35 11.86 -2.00
N LEU A 236 -7.30 12.42 -0.79
CA LEU A 236 -6.93 13.81 -0.62
C LEU A 236 -5.51 14.06 -1.13
N HIS A 237 -5.35 15.18 -1.82
CA HIS A 237 -4.03 15.73 -2.04
C HIS A 237 -3.36 16.02 -0.68
N PRO A 238 -2.04 15.74 -0.51
CA PRO A 238 -1.34 15.93 0.76
C PRO A 238 -1.51 17.31 1.38
N ASP A 239 -1.51 18.39 0.59
CA ASP A 239 -1.76 19.74 1.11
C ASP A 239 -3.11 19.87 1.82
N LYS A 240 -4.16 19.25 1.24
CA LYS A 240 -5.50 19.29 1.85
C LYS A 240 -5.55 18.40 3.10
N ALA A 241 -4.90 17.25 3.07
CA ALA A 241 -4.81 16.36 4.22
C ALA A 241 -4.03 16.99 5.39
N VAL A 242 -2.91 17.67 5.12
CA VAL A 242 -2.14 18.39 6.14
C VAL A 242 -2.91 19.59 6.67
N ARG A 243 -3.64 20.31 5.83
CA ARG A 243 -4.51 21.40 6.31
C ARG A 243 -5.54 20.90 7.31
N ILE A 244 -6.23 19.80 7.00
CA ILE A 244 -7.20 19.18 7.92
C ILE A 244 -6.52 18.71 9.23
N LEU A 245 -5.34 18.08 9.14
CA LEU A 245 -4.55 17.72 10.32
C LEU A 245 -4.27 18.94 11.22
N LEU A 246 -3.85 20.05 10.63
CA LEU A 246 -3.51 21.27 11.36
C LEU A 246 -4.76 21.96 11.94
N ASP A 247 -5.89 21.93 11.24
CA ASP A 247 -7.18 22.44 11.73
C ASP A 247 -7.63 21.65 12.97
N LEU A 248 -7.59 20.32 12.91
CA LEU A 248 -7.92 19.45 14.04
C LEU A 248 -6.94 19.62 15.22
N TYR A 249 -5.64 19.79 14.94
CA TYR A 249 -4.65 20.08 15.97
C TYR A 249 -4.90 21.43 16.66
N ALA A 250 -5.29 22.46 15.90
CA ALA A 250 -5.65 23.75 16.46
C ALA A 250 -6.89 23.67 17.37
N GLU A 251 -7.85 22.79 17.07
CA GLU A 251 -8.97 22.51 17.98
C GLU A 251 -8.51 21.84 19.28
N TRP A 252 -7.57 20.90 19.19
CA TRP A 252 -7.00 20.25 20.38
C TRP A 252 -6.27 21.25 21.29
N LEU A 253 -5.53 22.21 20.73
CA LEU A 253 -4.85 23.25 21.51
C LEU A 253 -5.80 24.19 22.28
N GLN A 254 -7.07 24.26 21.89
CA GLN A 254 -8.08 25.08 22.58
C GLN A 254 -8.73 24.35 23.76
N GLN A 255 -8.36 23.11 24.02
CA GLN A 255 -8.90 22.38 25.17
C GLN A 255 -8.40 23.01 26.47
N PRO A 256 -9.29 23.21 27.45
CA PRO A 256 -8.86 23.61 28.78
C PRO A 256 -7.98 22.50 29.36
N SER A 257 -6.79 22.87 29.85
CA SER A 257 -5.92 21.95 30.58
C SER A 257 -6.74 21.29 31.69
N ALA A 258 -6.78 19.96 31.69
CA ALA A 258 -7.33 19.21 32.81
C ALA A 258 -6.34 19.33 33.98
N ASP A 259 -6.46 20.39 34.76
CA ASP A 259 -5.79 20.56 36.06
C ASP A 259 -6.28 19.51 37.09
#